data_AF-A0A529MJZ5-F1
#
_entry.id   AF-A0A529MJZ5-F1
#
_cell.length_a   1.000
_cell.length_b   1.000
_cell.length_c   1.000
_cell.angle_alpha   90.00
_cell.angle_beta   90.00
_cell.angle_gamma   90.00
#
_symmetry.space_group_name_H-M   'P 1'
#
loop_
_entity.id
_entity.type
_entity.pdbx_description
1 polymer ?
#
loop_
_entity_poly.entity_id
_entity_poly.type
_entity_poly.pdbx_seq_one_letter_code
_entity_poly.pdbx_strand_id
1 'polypeptide(L)' 'MRFWIVGDVPAPGETLLGSGFAFGNGGKGSNQAIGAARLGARCKLLAGVGTDKFGDEALQLWRAEG' A
#
# COMPACT_ATOMS: atom_id res chain seq x y z
N MET A 1 -3.32 1.05 1.36
CA MET A 1 -3.16 0.74 2.81
C MET A 1 -3.35 2.02 3.60
N ARG A 2 -3.98 1.95 4.78
CA ARG A 2 -4.30 3.12 5.62
C ARG A 2 -3.64 2.93 6.97
N PHE A 3 -3.07 4.01 7.51
CA PHE A 3 -2.37 4.02 8.78
C PHE A 3 -2.91 5.17 9.63
N TRP A 4 -3.34 4.84 10.85
CA TRP A 4 -3.67 5.80 11.88
C TRP A 4 -2.51 5.86 12.86
N ILE A 5 -2.05 7.07 13.16
CA ILE A 5 -0.97 7.30 14.11
C ILE A 5 -1.64 7.66 15.44
N VAL A 6 -1.42 6.81 16.44
CA VAL A 6 -1.94 6.92 17.81
C VAL A 6 -0.80 6.64 18.79
N GLY A 7 -0.90 7.16 20.00
CA GLY A 7 0.12 6.96 21.04
C GLY A 7 0.16 5.51 21.55
N ASP A 8 -1.01 4.89 21.67
CA ASP A 8 -1.19 3.55 22.21
C ASP A 8 -2.18 2.75 21.37
N VAL A 9 -2.13 1.42 21.50
CA VAL A 9 -3.12 0.52 20.87
C VAL A 9 -4.45 0.66 21.62
N PRO A 10 -5.56 0.97 20.92
CA PRO A 10 -6.84 1.19 21.60
C PRO A 10 -7.36 -0.09 22.28
N ALA A 11 -7.93 0.07 23.47
CA ALA A 11 -8.68 -1.00 24.11
C ALA A 11 -10.01 -1.26 23.38
N PRO A 12 -10.64 -2.44 23.57
CA PRO A 12 -11.94 -2.73 22.96
C PRO A 12 -13.00 -1.68 23.32
N GLY A 13 -13.56 -1.03 22.29
CA GLY A 13 -14.59 0.00 22.45
C GLY A 13 -14.07 1.40 22.77
N GLU A 14 -12.77 1.58 22.96
CA GLU A 14 -12.16 2.89 23.20
C GLU A 14 -12.12 3.75 21.92
N THR A 15 -12.36 5.05 22.08
CA THR A 15 -12.16 6.05 21.02
C THR A 15 -10.97 6.93 21.38
N LEU A 16 -9.92 6.88 20.57
CA LEU A 16 -8.71 7.70 20.74
C LEU A 16 -8.65 8.83 19.71
N LEU A 17 -8.09 9.97 20.11
CA LEU A 17 -7.69 11.02 19.17
C LEU A 17 -6.39 10.60 18.48
N GLY A 18 -6.45 10.43 17.16
CA GLY A 18 -5.27 10.20 16.34
C GLY A 18 -4.40 11.46 16.25
N SER A 19 -3.09 11.30 16.31
CA SER A 19 -2.12 12.37 16.06
C SER A 19 -1.77 12.53 14.58
N GLY A 20 -2.16 11.55 13.74
CA GLY A 20 -1.94 11.62 12.31
C GLY A 20 -2.63 10.51 11.52
N PHE A 21 -2.63 10.68 10.21
CA PHE A 21 -3.15 9.72 9.25
C PHE A 21 -2.25 9.69 8.03
N ALA A 22 -1.96 8.49 7.54
CA ALA A 22 -1.23 8.29 6.31
C ALA A 22 -1.89 7.23 5.44
N PHE A 23 -1.73 7.37 4.13
CA PHE A 23 -2.12 6.37 3.16
C PHE A 23 -0.93 6.04 2.26
N GLY A 24 -0.87 4.80 1.80
CA GLY A 24 0.18 4.35 0.90
C GLY A 24 -0.17 3.05 0.20
N ASN A 25 0.50 2.78 -0.91
CA ASN A 25 0.37 1.54 -1.64
C ASN A 25 1.02 0.39 -0.86
N GLY A 26 0.54 -0.84 -1.08
CA GLY A 26 1.05 -2.00 -0.34
C GLY A 26 0.70 -3.32 -1.01
N GLY A 27 0.80 -4.40 -0.24
CA GLY A 27 0.63 -5.77 -0.72
C GLY A 27 1.97 -6.46 -0.89
N LYS A 28 2.13 -7.64 -0.28
CA LYS A 28 3.42 -8.37 -0.23
C LYS A 28 3.97 -8.62 -1.65
N GLY A 29 3.12 -9.09 -2.57
CA GLY A 29 3.51 -9.34 -3.96
C GLY A 29 3.91 -8.06 -4.71
N SER A 30 3.14 -6.98 -4.57
CA SER A 30 3.47 -5.67 -5.15
C SER A 30 4.82 -5.17 -4.64
N ASN A 31 5.05 -5.19 -3.33
CA ASN A 31 6.30 -4.71 -2.73
C ASN A 31 7.51 -5.53 -3.19
N GLN A 32 7.36 -6.85 -3.28
CA GLN A 32 8.43 -7.73 -3.75
C GLN A 32 8.72 -7.52 -5.24
N ALA A 33 7.70 -7.41 -6.09
CA ALA A 33 7.87 -7.19 -7.52
C ALA A 33 8.55 -5.85 -7.82
N ILE A 34 8.10 -4.76 -7.18
CA ILE A 34 8.73 -3.45 -7.30
C ILE A 34 10.18 -3.49 -6.79
N GLY A 35 10.42 -4.13 -5.65
CA GLY A 35 11.77 -4.27 -5.11
C GLY A 35 12.72 -5.00 -6.07
N ALA A 36 12.26 -6.08 -6.69
CA ALA A 36 13.03 -6.82 -7.69
C ALA A 36 13.25 -6.02 -8.98
N ALA A 37 12.23 -5.32 -9.47
CA ALA A 37 12.33 -4.45 -10.65
C ALA A 37 13.36 -3.32 -10.45
N ARG A 38 13.34 -2.67 -9.29
CA ARG A 38 14.33 -1.64 -8.89
C ARG A 38 15.77 -2.17 -8.83
N LEU A 39 15.95 -3.47 -8.59
CA LEU A 39 17.26 -4.13 -8.61
C LEU A 39 17.66 -4.61 -10.03
N GLY A 40 16.86 -4.30 -11.06
CA GLY A 40 17.15 -4.61 -12.45
C GLY A 40 16.57 -5.94 -12.95
N ALA A 41 15.76 -6.64 -12.15
CA ALA A 41 15.09 -7.85 -12.61
C ALA A 41 13.94 -7.49 -13.59
N ARG A 42 13.69 -8.35 -14.58
CA ARG A 42 12.48 -8.25 -15.40
C ARG A 42 11.31 -8.88 -14.64
N CYS A 43 10.38 -8.05 -14.19
CA CYS A 43 9.26 -8.49 -13.38
C CYS A 43 7.94 -8.48 -14.16
N LYS A 44 7.02 -9.37 -13.77
CA LYS A 44 5.61 -9.30 -14.13
C LYS A 44 4.80 -9.54 -12.86
N LEU A 45 3.89 -8.63 -12.54
CA LEU A 45 2.99 -8.77 -11.41
C LEU A 45 1.61 -9.23 -11.89
N LEU A 46 1.17 -10.40 -11.45
CA LEU A 46 -0.20 -10.86 -11.63
C LEU A 46 -1.00 -10.53 -10.37
N ALA A 47 -1.93 -9.58 -10.46
CA ALA A 47 -2.73 -9.12 -9.34
C ALA A 47 -4.14 -8.72 -9.79
N GLY A 48 -5.12 -8.85 -8.88
CA GLY A 48 -6.45 -8.27 -9.05
C GLY A 48 -6.53 -6.90 -8.40
N VAL A 49 -7.13 -5.94 -9.10
CA VAL A 49 -7.41 -4.59 -8.59
C VAL A 49 -8.90 -4.26 -8.76
N GLY A 50 -9.42 -3.40 -7.90
CA GLY A 50 -10.78 -2.88 -8.04
C GLY A 50 -10.89 -1.86 -9.19
N THR A 51 -12.11 -1.52 -9.57
CA THR A 51 -12.41 -0.48 -10.58
C THR A 51 -12.62 0.90 -9.94
N ASP A 52 -11.87 1.19 -8.89
CA ASP A 52 -11.92 2.43 -8.13
C ASP A 52 -10.58 3.17 -8.17
N LYS A 53 -10.53 4.35 -7.56
CA LYS A 53 -9.34 5.20 -7.51
C LYS A 53 -8.11 4.47 -6.95
N PHE A 54 -8.29 3.53 -6.01
CA PHE A 54 -7.17 2.79 -5.44
C PHE A 54 -6.63 1.75 -6.42
N GLY A 55 -7.50 1.14 -7.24
CA GLY A 55 -7.08 0.31 -8.36
C GLY A 55 -6.29 1.09 -9.40
N ASP A 56 -6.77 2.28 -9.76
CA ASP A 56 -6.06 3.17 -10.69
C ASP A 56 -4.69 3.58 -10.16
N GLU A 57 -4.59 3.95 -8.87
CA GLU A 57 -3.34 4.30 -8.19
C GLU A 57 -2.35 3.13 -8.17
N ALA A 58 -2.82 1.89 -7.96
CA ALA A 58 -1.98 0.70 -8.02
C ALA A 58 -1.41 0.46 -9.43
N LEU A 59 -2.25 0.57 -10.46
CA LEU A 59 -1.81 0.43 -11.86
C LEU A 59 -0.80 1.53 -12.26
N GLN A 60 -1.02 2.76 -11.80
CA GLN A 60 -0.07 3.86 -12.02
C GLN A 60 1.27 3.60 -11.35
N LEU A 61 1.26 3.13 -10.10
CA LEU A 61 2.48 2.76 -9.38
C LEU A 61 3.26 1.69 -10.15
N TRP A 62 2.63 0.58 -10.53
CA TRP A 62 3.34 -0.51 -11.21
C TRP A 62 3.92 -0.10 -12.55
N ARG A 63 3.22 0.77 -13.31
CA ARG A 63 3.75 1.32 -14.57
C ARG A 63 4.96 2.21 -14.36
N ALA A 64 5.02 2.94 -13.24
CA ALA A 64 6.15 3.81 -12.92
C ALA A 64 7.39 3.06 -12.42
N GLU A 65 7.20 1.89 -11.80
CA GLU A 65 8.27 1.09 -11.18
C GLU A 65 8.89 0.05 -12.12
N GLY A 66 8.26 -0.21 -13.28
CA GLY A 66 8.76 -1.16 -14.30
C GLY A 66 8.46 -2.62 -13.99
#